data_AF-A0A6B3ZA89-F1
#
_entry.id   AF-A0A6B3ZA89-F1
#
_cell.length_a   1.000
_cell.length_b   1.000
_cell.length_c   1.000
_cell.angle_alpha   90.00
_cell.angle_beta   90.00
_cell.angle_gamma   90.00
#
_symmetry.space_group_name_H-M   'P 1'
#
loop_
_entity.id
_entity.type
_entity.pdbx_description
1 polymer ?
#
loop_
_entity_poly.entity_id
_entity_poly.type
_entity_poly.pdbx_seq_one_letter_code
_entity_poly.pdbx_strand_id
1 'polypeptide(L)'
;MDKLICSAENCINNLQGRCTARSIEVENNDSHSQCKTFAAKGGIETMSRFHNTNLTEGFKDMFTEESNMVPEVNCEVYSCVHNNDRRCNADAIEINGDEIRTRNSSETICSTYKREE
;
A
#
# COMPACT_ATOMS: atom_id res chain seq x y z
N MET A 1 -10.02 -5.60 10.54
CA MET A 1 -9.64 -4.76 9.37
C MET A 1 -9.75 -5.64 8.16
N ASP A 2 -10.95 -5.71 7.63
CA ASP A 2 -11.38 -6.85 6.81
C ASP A 2 -11.33 -6.52 5.31
N LYS A 3 -11.02 -5.26 4.97
CA LYS A 3 -11.02 -4.79 3.59
C LYS A 3 -9.90 -3.78 3.32
N LEU A 4 -8.85 -4.25 2.66
CA LEU A 4 -7.82 -3.39 2.07
C LEU A 4 -7.89 -3.50 0.54
N ILE A 5 -8.12 -2.37 -0.11
CA ILE A 5 -8.32 -2.26 -1.57
C ILE A 5 -7.16 -1.44 -2.16
N CYS A 6 -6.65 -1.88 -3.30
CA CYS A 6 -5.66 -1.16 -4.08
C CYS A 6 -6.14 -1.01 -5.51
N SER A 7 -6.40 0.22 -5.95
CA SER A 7 -6.70 0.47 -7.36
C SER A 7 -5.48 0.91 -8.17
N ALA A 8 -4.33 1.19 -7.53
CA ALA A 8 -3.08 1.55 -8.21
C ALA A 8 -2.56 0.39 -9.08
N GLU A 9 -3.04 0.27 -10.32
CA GLU A 9 -2.80 -0.88 -11.20
C GLU A 9 -1.33 -1.03 -11.58
N ASN A 10 -0.61 0.09 -11.70
CA ASN A 10 0.82 0.10 -11.95
C ASN A 10 1.66 -0.19 -10.69
N CYS A 11 1.05 -0.47 -9.54
CA CYS A 11 1.78 -0.84 -8.31
C CYS A 11 2.15 -2.32 -8.32
N ILE A 12 3.39 -2.67 -8.01
CA ILE A 12 3.83 -4.07 -7.83
C ILE A 12 3.12 -4.76 -6.66
N ASN A 13 2.72 -3.98 -5.64
CA ASN A 13 1.99 -4.48 -4.48
C ASN A 13 0.48 -4.59 -4.74
N ASN A 14 0.01 -4.24 -5.94
CA ASN A 14 -1.37 -4.47 -6.35
C ASN A 14 -1.49 -5.82 -7.04
N LEU A 15 -2.12 -6.77 -6.35
CA LEU A 15 -2.50 -8.06 -6.90
C LEU A 15 -4.02 -8.17 -6.89
N GLN A 16 -4.61 -8.21 -8.09
CA GLN A 16 -6.07 -8.36 -8.28
C GLN A 16 -6.92 -7.36 -7.48
N GLY A 17 -6.47 -6.10 -7.38
CA GLY A 17 -7.21 -5.04 -6.69
C GLY A 17 -6.99 -4.98 -5.17
N ARG A 18 -5.99 -5.73 -4.64
CA ARG A 18 -5.65 -5.77 -3.22
C ARG A 18 -4.19 -5.39 -3.00
N CYS A 19 -3.92 -4.65 -1.93
CA CYS A 19 -2.55 -4.40 -1.49
C CYS A 19 -2.00 -5.66 -0.82
N THR A 20 -0.87 -6.16 -1.29
CA THR A 20 -0.24 -7.39 -0.76
C THR A 20 1.13 -7.17 -0.14
N ALA A 21 1.59 -5.93 0.00
CA ALA A 21 2.83 -5.65 0.71
C ALA A 21 2.69 -6.05 2.19
N ARG A 22 3.76 -6.56 2.80
CA ARG A 22 3.79 -6.98 4.21
C ARG A 22 3.32 -5.88 5.19
N SER A 23 3.66 -4.63 4.89
CA SER A 23 3.27 -3.44 5.62
C SER A 23 2.94 -2.35 4.61
N ILE A 24 1.86 -1.62 4.82
CA ILE A 24 1.46 -0.45 4.02
C ILE A 24 1.72 0.80 4.84
N GLU A 25 2.49 1.73 4.31
CA GLU A 25 2.79 3.01 4.92
C GLU A 25 1.99 4.11 4.20
N VAL A 26 1.09 4.73 4.94
CA VAL A 26 0.36 5.94 4.52
C VAL A 26 1.00 7.13 5.21
N GLU A 27 1.49 8.08 4.45
CA GLU A 27 2.08 9.32 4.95
C GLU A 27 1.39 10.54 4.34
N ASN A 28 1.77 11.73 4.79
CA ASN A 28 1.31 12.98 4.19
C ASN A 28 2.37 13.48 3.19
N ASN A 29 1.93 13.89 2.02
CA ASN A 29 2.71 14.75 1.13
C ASN A 29 2.40 16.22 1.48
N ASP A 30 3.01 17.18 0.81
CA ASP A 30 2.74 18.61 0.93
C ASP A 30 1.27 19.00 0.66
N SER A 31 0.46 18.11 0.07
CA SER A 31 -0.92 18.41 -0.35
C SER A 31 -1.98 17.38 0.03
N HIS A 32 -1.63 16.10 0.23
CA HIS A 32 -2.58 15.01 0.47
C HIS A 32 -1.90 13.77 1.03
N SER A 33 -2.70 12.83 1.56
CA SER A 33 -2.21 11.52 2.00
C SER A 33 -1.74 10.67 0.82
N GLN A 34 -0.59 10.01 0.94
CA GLN A 34 -0.01 9.15 -0.10
C GLN A 34 0.39 7.77 0.46
N CYS A 35 0.43 6.77 -0.41
CA CYS A 35 0.98 5.44 -0.08
C CYS A 35 2.48 5.42 -0.38
N LYS A 36 3.30 5.56 0.66
CA LYS A 36 4.76 5.50 0.58
C LYS A 36 5.26 4.12 0.14
N THR A 37 4.53 3.07 0.47
CA THR A 37 4.82 1.69 0.04
C THR A 37 4.56 1.45 -1.45
N PHE A 38 4.01 2.43 -2.18
CA PHE A 38 3.86 2.32 -3.62
C PHE A 38 5.21 2.07 -4.31
N ALA A 39 5.22 1.12 -5.24
CA ALA A 39 6.35 0.86 -6.12
C ALA A 39 5.83 0.51 -7.52
N ALA A 40 6.26 1.27 -8.53
CA ALA A 40 5.79 1.08 -9.90
C ALA A 40 6.34 -0.20 -10.54
N LYS A 41 5.50 -0.91 -11.29
CA LYS A 41 5.91 -2.04 -12.14
C LYS A 41 6.91 -1.52 -13.19
N GLY A 42 8.07 -2.16 -13.28
CA GLY A 42 9.09 -1.83 -14.31
C GLY A 42 10.08 -0.71 -13.97
N GLY A 43 10.06 -0.14 -12.75
CA GLY A 43 11.11 0.80 -12.32
C GLY A 43 12.46 0.11 -12.07
N ILE A 44 13.56 0.64 -12.63
CA ILE A 44 14.94 0.12 -12.44
C ILE A 44 15.36 0.16 -10.96
N GLU A 45 14.91 1.16 -10.20
CA GLU A 45 15.18 1.33 -8.77
C GLU A 45 14.51 0.26 -7.89
N THR A 46 13.52 -0.43 -8.44
CA THR A 46 12.76 -1.50 -7.79
C THR A 46 13.61 -2.77 -7.65
N MET A 47 14.48 -3.08 -8.63
CA MET A 47 15.40 -4.22 -8.54
C MET A 47 16.29 -4.14 -7.29
N SER A 48 16.70 -2.92 -6.91
CA SER A 48 17.57 -2.69 -5.77
C SER A 48 16.92 -2.92 -4.41
N ARG A 49 15.59 -2.72 -4.30
CA ARG A 49 14.80 -2.99 -3.08
C ARG A 49 14.41 -4.47 -2.95
N PHE A 50 14.61 -5.27 -4.00
CA PHE A 50 14.35 -6.71 -4.04
C PHE A 50 15.63 -7.56 -4.00
N HIS A 51 16.79 -6.99 -3.62
CA HIS A 51 18.10 -7.67 -3.60
C HIS A 51 18.27 -8.81 -2.59
N ASN A 52 17.21 -9.45 -2.09
CA ASN A 52 17.35 -10.68 -1.28
C ASN A 52 16.10 -11.55 -1.26
N THR A 53 15.34 -11.62 -2.35
CA THR A 53 14.41 -12.73 -2.53
C THR A 53 14.69 -13.35 -3.88
N ASN A 54 15.16 -14.61 -3.88
CA ASN A 54 15.10 -15.48 -5.04
C ASN A 54 13.65 -15.42 -5.54
N LEU A 55 13.43 -14.69 -6.63
CA LEU A 55 12.12 -14.35 -7.22
C LEU A 55 11.36 -15.60 -7.72
N THR A 56 11.87 -16.79 -7.44
CA THR A 56 11.30 -18.08 -7.82
C THR A 56 10.97 -18.96 -6.59
N GLU A 57 11.51 -18.65 -5.40
CA GLU A 57 11.26 -19.42 -4.18
C GLU A 57 10.34 -18.71 -3.18
N GLY A 58 10.33 -17.38 -3.13
CA GLY A 58 9.48 -16.60 -2.20
C GLY A 58 8.00 -16.50 -2.58
N PHE A 59 7.62 -17.02 -3.75
CA PHE A 59 6.22 -17.03 -4.19
C PHE A 59 5.45 -18.27 -3.72
N LYS A 60 6.14 -19.35 -3.31
CA LYS A 60 5.46 -20.61 -3.00
C LYS A 60 4.65 -20.56 -1.71
N ASP A 61 5.07 -19.78 -0.72
CA ASP A 61 4.30 -19.55 0.51
C ASP A 61 3.13 -18.57 0.32
N MET A 62 3.16 -17.73 -0.73
CA MET A 62 2.08 -16.78 -1.04
C MET A 62 0.91 -17.42 -1.82
N PHE A 63 1.12 -18.61 -2.40
CA PHE A 63 0.12 -19.38 -3.13
C PHE A 63 -0.36 -20.63 -2.38
N THR A 64 -0.07 -20.74 -1.08
CA THR A 64 -0.84 -21.64 -0.22
C THR A 64 -2.15 -20.94 0.12
N GLU A 65 -3.23 -21.43 -0.48
CA GLU A 65 -4.59 -21.04 -0.14
C GLU A 65 -4.76 -21.12 1.38
N GLU A 66 -5.24 -20.04 2.02
CA GLU A 66 -5.40 -19.84 3.48
C GLU A 66 -4.31 -19.11 4.28
N SER A 67 -3.39 -18.36 3.70
CA SER A 67 -2.74 -17.29 4.49
C SER A 67 -3.57 -16.01 4.41
N ASN A 68 -4.49 -15.82 5.35
CA ASN A 68 -5.19 -14.55 5.62
C ASN A 68 -4.20 -13.49 6.13
N MET A 69 -3.13 -13.22 5.38
CA MET A 69 -2.16 -12.19 5.72
C MET A 69 -2.80 -10.83 5.44
N VAL A 70 -3.51 -10.30 6.44
CA VAL A 70 -3.96 -8.92 6.46
C VAL A 70 -2.74 -8.06 6.75
N PRO A 71 -2.28 -7.22 5.81
CA PRO A 71 -1.11 -6.40 6.05
C PRO A 71 -1.40 -5.32 7.08
N GLU A 72 -0.41 -5.01 7.90
CA GLU A 72 -0.47 -3.90 8.83
C GLU A 72 -0.43 -2.58 8.04
N VAL A 73 -1.31 -1.63 8.39
CA VAL A 73 -1.30 -0.30 7.77
C VAL A 73 -0.82 0.72 8.79
N ASN A 74 0.41 1.18 8.59
CA ASN A 74 1.02 2.26 9.35
C ASN A 74 0.57 3.60 8.77
N CYS A 75 0.15 4.52 9.64
CA CYS A 75 -0.35 5.83 9.28
C CYS A 75 0.50 6.91 9.96
N GLU A 76 1.34 7.59 9.19
CA GLU A 76 2.15 8.73 9.63
C GLU A 76 1.39 10.05 9.46
N VAL A 77 0.13 10.02 9.04
CA VAL A 77 -0.72 11.20 8.96
C VAL A 77 -1.32 11.47 10.33
N TYR A 78 -0.61 12.26 11.14
CA TYR A 78 -1.02 12.59 12.53
C TYR A 78 -2.38 13.26 12.64
N SER A 79 -2.84 13.94 11.59
CA SER A 79 -4.15 14.60 11.54
C SER A 79 -5.28 13.69 11.04
N CYS A 80 -5.07 12.38 10.93
CA CYS A 80 -6.08 11.45 10.43
C CYS A 80 -6.92 10.87 11.57
N VAL A 81 -8.25 10.93 11.49
CA VAL A 81 -9.19 10.38 12.51
C VAL A 81 -9.04 8.87 12.69
N HIS A 82 -8.48 8.19 11.69
CA HIS A 82 -8.27 6.75 11.71
C HIS A 82 -6.88 6.38 12.25
N ASN A 83 -6.03 7.37 12.54
CA ASN A 83 -4.71 7.15 13.09
C ASN A 83 -4.82 6.91 14.60
N ASN A 84 -4.50 5.71 15.04
CA ASN A 84 -4.38 5.35 16.44
C ASN A 84 -2.97 4.81 16.69
N ASP A 85 -2.14 5.59 17.40
CA ASP A 85 -0.74 5.27 17.69
C ASP A 85 0.08 4.88 16.43
N ARG A 86 0.01 5.73 15.39
CA ARG A 86 0.64 5.54 14.08
C ARG A 86 0.15 4.30 13.30
N ARG A 87 -0.98 3.72 13.68
CA ARG A 87 -1.64 2.64 12.94
C ARG A 87 -3.00 3.09 12.43
N CYS A 88 -3.31 2.73 11.19
CA CYS A 88 -4.63 2.97 10.63
C CYS A 88 -5.61 1.95 11.19
N ASN A 89 -6.71 2.41 11.80
CA ASN A 89 -7.75 1.57 12.39
C ASN A 89 -9.11 1.77 11.71
N ALA A 90 -9.10 2.08 10.41
CA ALA A 90 -10.34 2.20 9.63
C ALA A 90 -10.91 0.81 9.30
N ASP A 91 -12.24 0.70 9.22
CA ASP A 91 -12.91 -0.56 8.85
C ASP A 91 -12.51 -1.05 7.45
N ALA A 92 -12.29 -0.10 6.54
CA ALA A 92 -11.81 -0.35 5.19
C ALA A 92 -10.77 0.70 4.78
N ILE A 93 -9.69 0.26 4.15
CA ILE A 93 -8.64 1.14 3.64
C ILE A 93 -8.57 1.00 2.13
N GLU A 94 -8.65 2.12 1.43
CA GLU A 94 -8.59 2.15 -0.03
C GLU A 94 -7.43 3.05 -0.48
N ILE A 95 -6.44 2.42 -1.12
CA ILE A 95 -5.33 3.13 -1.76
C ILE A 95 -5.63 3.26 -3.24
N ASN A 96 -5.91 4.49 -3.65
CA ASN A 96 -6.24 4.83 -5.02
C ASN A 96 -5.01 5.23 -5.84
N GLY A 97 -5.01 4.82 -7.10
CA GLY A 97 -4.07 5.20 -8.15
C GLY A 97 -4.58 4.65 -9.48
N ASP A 98 -4.20 5.21 -10.62
CA ASP A 98 -4.61 4.73 -11.95
C ASP A 98 -3.40 4.22 -12.75
N GLU A 99 -3.65 3.28 -13.66
CA GLU A 99 -2.62 2.65 -14.49
C GLU A 99 -1.77 3.65 -15.28
N ILE A 100 -2.40 4.73 -15.77
CA ILE A 100 -1.77 5.68 -16.70
C ILE A 100 -1.02 6.78 -15.96
N ARG A 101 -1.59 7.30 -14.86
CA ARG A 101 -1.05 8.46 -14.15
C ARG A 101 -0.18 8.08 -12.96
N THR A 102 -0.37 6.93 -12.31
CA THR A 102 0.39 6.59 -11.11
C THR A 102 1.75 5.99 -11.49
N ARG A 103 2.76 6.86 -11.45
CA ARG A 103 4.18 6.58 -11.68
C ARG A 103 4.98 6.65 -10.39
N ASN A 104 4.51 7.40 -9.39
CA ASN A 104 5.14 7.55 -8.08
C ASN A 104 4.12 7.53 -6.93
N SER A 105 4.63 7.48 -5.70
CA SER A 105 3.79 7.43 -4.48
C SER A 105 2.90 8.66 -4.33
N SER A 106 3.34 9.85 -4.74
CA SER A 106 2.57 11.09 -4.65
C SER A 106 1.30 11.09 -5.49
N GLU A 107 1.20 10.19 -6.47
CA GLU A 107 0.02 10.00 -7.29
C GLU A 107 -0.92 8.91 -6.74
N THR A 108 -0.61 8.38 -5.55
CA THR A 108 -1.52 7.52 -4.80
C THR A 108 -2.20 8.30 -3.70
N ILE A 109 -3.47 7.98 -3.43
CA ILE A 109 -4.28 8.66 -2.43
C ILE A 109 -4.94 7.62 -1.53
N CYS A 110 -4.83 7.79 -0.20
CA CYS A 110 -5.65 7.03 0.72
C CYS A 110 -7.06 7.64 0.76
N SER A 111 -8.03 7.03 0.09
CA SER A 111 -9.39 7.58 -0.02
C SER A 111 -10.17 7.52 1.29
N THR A 112 -9.78 6.63 2.20
CA THR A 112 -10.32 6.58 3.56
C THR A 112 -9.70 7.65 4.47
N TYR A 113 -8.72 8.43 4.00
CA TYR A 113 -8.19 9.53 4.80
C TYR A 113 -9.31 10.52 5.17
N LYS A 114 -9.42 10.81 6.46
CA LYS A 114 -10.29 11.85 6.99
C LYS A 114 -9.55 12.63 8.06
N ARG A 115 -9.59 13.96 7.95
CA ARG A 115 -8.91 14.86 8.89
C ARG A 115 -9.66 14.89 10.24
N GLU A 116 -8.91 14.90 11.34
CA GLU A 116 -9.40 15.24 12.69
C GLU A 116 -9.79 16.72 12.72
N GLU A 117 -11.06 17.00 13.04
CA GLU A 117 -11.59 18.35 13.20
C GLU A 117 -11.51 18.82 14.65
#